data_AF-A0A1C0A7U1-F1
#
_entry.id   AF-A0A1C0A7U1-F1
#
_cell.length_a   1.000
_cell.length_b   1.000
_cell.length_c   1.000
_cell.angle_alpha   90.00
_cell.angle_beta   90.00
_cell.angle_gamma   90.00
#
_symmetry.space_group_name_H-M   'P 1'
#
loop_
_entity.id
_entity.type
_entity.pdbx_description
1 polymer ?
#
loop_
_entity_poly.entity_id
_entity_poly.type
_entity_poly.pdbx_seq_one_letter_code
_entity_poly.pdbx_strand_id
1 'polypeptide(L)'
;MHIKDIINTDGVYIAFEKMHPSIWGFVYRDSFAEYHLIINKNLSHEKQKEIFMHEMTHINEHLPNKPYMVGLDMQHSEMEKAADLIAVQALEALEEEYLLEN
;
A
#
# COMPACT_ATOMS: atom_id res chain seq x y z
N MET A 1 -4.51 -14.26 -10.35
CA MET A 1 -3.89 -14.54 -9.04
C MET A 1 -3.33 -15.96 -8.96
N HIS A 2 -2.04 -16.13 -9.28
CA HIS A 2 -1.32 -17.35 -8.91
C HIS A 2 -0.78 -17.16 -7.49
N ILE A 3 -0.88 -18.19 -6.63
CA ILE A 3 -0.45 -18.15 -5.20
C ILE A 3 1.00 -17.69 -5.02
N LYS A 4 1.85 -17.85 -6.05
CA LYS A 4 3.27 -17.49 -6.01
C LYS A 4 3.56 -15.98 -6.01
N ASP A 5 2.57 -15.16 -6.36
CA ASP A 5 2.72 -13.70 -6.45
C ASP A 5 2.20 -12.99 -5.19
N ILE A 6 1.94 -13.74 -4.12
CA ILE A 6 1.40 -13.24 -2.86
C ILE A 6 2.50 -13.22 -1.80
N ILE A 7 2.83 -12.04 -1.30
CA ILE A 7 3.72 -11.87 -0.15
C ILE A 7 2.84 -11.80 1.11
N ASN A 8 3.10 -12.66 2.09
CA ASN A 8 2.47 -12.57 3.42
C ASN A 8 3.48 -12.01 4.41
N THR A 9 3.15 -10.86 4.99
CA THR A 9 3.90 -10.23 6.08
C THR A 9 2.92 -9.90 7.20
N ASP A 10 3.03 -10.57 8.34
CA ASP A 10 2.28 -10.29 9.57
C ASP A 10 0.75 -10.12 9.38
N GLY A 11 0.14 -10.94 8.50
CA GLY A 11 -1.30 -10.92 8.24
C GLY A 11 -1.73 -9.93 7.15
N VAL A 12 -0.77 -9.39 6.38
CA VAL A 12 -1.00 -8.62 5.15
C VAL A 12 -0.61 -9.45 3.94
N TYR A 13 -1.57 -9.68 3.04
CA TYR A 13 -1.42 -10.36 1.77
C TYR A 13 -1.28 -9.34 0.65
N ILE A 14 -0.13 -9.32 -0.02
CA ILE A 14 0.19 -8.33 -1.05
C ILE A 14 0.16 -9.01 -2.42
N ALA A 15 -0.59 -8.44 -3.37
CA ALA A 15 -0.66 -8.94 -4.74
C ALA A 15 -0.44 -7.82 -5.78
N PHE A 16 0.24 -8.15 -6.88
CA PHE A 16 0.44 -7.25 -8.02
C PHE A 16 -0.38 -7.72 -9.22
N GLU A 17 -1.46 -7.02 -9.52
CA GLU A 17 -2.42 -7.44 -10.56
C GLU A 17 -2.59 -6.35 -11.62
N LYS A 18 -2.89 -6.76 -12.86
CA LYS A 18 -3.18 -5.80 -13.93
C LYS A 18 -4.55 -5.19 -13.71
N MET A 19 -4.63 -3.87 -13.59
CA MET A 19 -5.88 -3.15 -13.41
C MET A 19 -6.06 -2.02 -14.43
N HIS A 20 -7.26 -1.44 -14.43
CA HIS A 20 -7.51 -0.21 -15.18
C HIS A 20 -6.54 0.90 -14.75
N PRO A 21 -5.99 1.72 -15.66
CA PRO A 21 -4.97 2.72 -15.32
C PRO A 21 -5.38 3.77 -14.29
N SER A 22 -6.69 3.99 -14.12
CA SER A 22 -7.23 4.90 -13.10
C SER A 22 -7.26 4.30 -11.69
N ILE A 23 -6.96 3.01 -11.53
CA ILE A 23 -6.92 2.34 -10.21
C ILE A 23 -5.47 2.04 -9.91
N TRP A 24 -4.96 2.60 -8.83
CA TRP A 24 -3.55 2.55 -8.49
C TRP A 24 -3.24 1.42 -7.51
N GLY A 25 -4.06 1.30 -6.48
CA GLY A 25 -4.07 0.20 -5.54
C GLY A 25 -5.29 0.27 -4.66
N PHE A 26 -5.51 -0.75 -3.84
CA PHE A 26 -6.49 -0.68 -2.76
C PHE A 26 -6.19 -1.71 -1.68
N VAL A 27 -6.68 -1.41 -0.47
CA VAL A 27 -6.60 -2.30 0.68
C VAL A 27 -7.99 -2.65 1.21
N TYR A 28 -8.21 -3.91 1.54
CA TYR A 28 -9.41 -4.32 2.27
C TYR A 28 -9.08 -5.33 3.35
N ARG A 29 -9.89 -5.33 4.41
CA ARG A 29 -9.83 -6.34 5.47
C ARG A 29 -10.91 -7.38 5.23
N ASP A 30 -10.54 -8.66 5.25
CA ASP A 30 -11.50 -9.74 5.10
C ASP A 30 -12.18 -10.13 6.43
N SER A 31 -13.05 -11.14 6.37
CA SER A 31 -13.78 -11.65 7.53
C SER A 31 -12.91 -12.39 8.55
N PHE A 32 -11.70 -12.79 8.18
CA PHE A 32 -10.71 -13.44 9.05
C PHE A 32 -9.75 -12.44 9.70
N ALA A 33 -10.02 -11.14 9.51
CA ALA A 33 -9.19 -10.04 9.96
C ALA A 33 -7.81 -9.95 9.29
N GLU A 34 -7.65 -10.57 8.12
CA GLU A 34 -6.45 -10.43 7.30
C GLU A 34 -6.61 -9.24 6.35
N TYR A 35 -5.50 -8.54 6.08
CA TYR A 35 -5.48 -7.43 5.14
C TYR A 35 -5.02 -7.90 3.77
N HIS A 36 -5.67 -7.39 2.72
CA HIS A 36 -5.34 -7.67 1.35
C HIS A 36 -5.00 -6.37 0.67
N LEU A 37 -3.75 -6.23 0.25
CA LEU A 37 -3.21 -5.10 -0.49
C LEU A 37 -3.01 -5.50 -1.94
N ILE A 38 -3.68 -4.81 -2.85
CA ILE A 38 -3.56 -5.08 -4.28
C ILE A 38 -3.03 -3.84 -5.00
N ILE A 39 -1.91 -3.98 -5.70
CA ILE A 39 -1.21 -2.90 -6.40
C ILE A 39 -1.30 -3.12 -7.91
N ASN A 40 -1.55 -2.04 -8.66
CA ASN A 40 -1.64 -2.12 -10.11
C ASN A 40 -0.27 -2.35 -10.75
N LYS A 41 -0.09 -3.54 -11.34
CA LYS A 41 1.12 -3.98 -12.04
C LYS A 41 1.45 -3.15 -13.30
N ASN A 42 0.49 -2.39 -13.82
CA ASN A 42 0.70 -1.53 -14.99
C ASN A 42 1.43 -0.21 -14.65
N LEU A 43 1.59 0.12 -13.37
CA LEU A 43 2.31 1.31 -12.92
C LEU A 43 3.82 1.10 -12.98
N SER A 44 4.59 2.20 -13.00
CA SER A 44 6.05 2.13 -12.86
C SER A 44 6.42 1.52 -11.50
N HIS A 45 7.59 0.89 -11.42
CA HIS A 45 8.07 0.27 -10.18
C HIS A 45 8.17 1.29 -9.02
N GLU A 46 8.58 2.51 -9.32
CA GLU A 46 8.61 3.62 -8.35
C GLU A 46 7.22 3.96 -7.83
N LYS A 47 6.23 4.10 -8.72
CA LYS A 47 4.85 4.38 -8.32
C LYS A 47 4.23 3.22 -7.55
N GLN A 48 4.58 1.97 -7.88
CA GLN A 48 4.16 0.79 -7.10
C GLN A 48 4.71 0.82 -5.66
N LYS A 49 5.96 1.26 -5.46
CA LYS A 49 6.52 1.44 -4.11
C LYS A 49 5.81 2.54 -3.31
N GLU A 50 5.53 3.67 -3.95
CA GLU A 50 4.80 4.79 -3.33
C GLU A 50 3.42 4.35 -2.83
N ILE A 51 2.65 3.67 -3.69
CA ILE A 51 1.33 3.14 -3.35
C ILE A 51 1.43 2.06 -2.26
N PHE A 52 2.43 1.18 -2.36
CA PHE A 52 2.66 0.17 -1.32
C PHE A 52 2.82 0.82 0.06
N MET A 53 3.67 1.84 0.18
CA MET A 53 3.92 2.53 1.44
C MET A 53 2.68 3.26 1.95
N HIS A 54 1.95 3.94 1.06
CA HIS A 54 0.70 4.61 1.38
C HIS A 54 -0.34 3.65 1.99
N GLU A 55 -0.58 2.51 1.34
CA GLU A 55 -1.58 1.54 1.79
C GLU A 55 -1.15 0.81 3.08
N MET A 56 0.16 0.56 3.26
CA MET A 56 0.71 0.04 4.52
C MET A 56 0.53 1.03 5.69
N THR A 57 0.70 2.33 5.45
CA THR A 57 0.40 3.36 6.44
C THR A 57 -1.07 3.33 6.84
N HIS A 58 -1.99 3.10 5.90
CA HIS A 58 -3.41 2.95 6.24
C HIS A 58 -3.69 1.72 7.12
N ILE A 59 -3.02 0.60 6.88
CA ILE A 59 -3.13 -0.60 7.73
C ILE A 59 -2.66 -0.30 9.16
N ASN A 60 -1.53 0.39 9.31
CA ASN A 60 -0.93 0.67 10.62
C ASN A 60 -1.66 1.75 11.42
N GLU A 61 -2.10 2.83 10.76
CA GLU A 61 -2.58 4.04 11.43
C GLU A 61 -4.12 4.14 11.49
N HIS A 62 -4.83 3.57 10.51
CA HIS A 62 -6.26 3.89 10.28
C HIS A 62 -7.22 2.70 10.44
N LEU A 63 -6.70 1.46 10.41
CA LEU A 63 -7.50 0.24 10.31
C LEU A 63 -7.89 -0.50 11.62
N PRO A 64 -7.91 0.11 12.82
CA PRO A 64 -8.75 -0.42 13.90
C PRO A 64 -10.25 -0.13 13.70
N ASN A 65 -10.63 0.91 12.93
CA ASN A 65 -12.00 1.50 12.97
C ASN A 65 -12.75 1.60 11.63
N LYS A 66 -12.16 1.26 10.47
CA LYS A 66 -12.83 1.28 9.15
C LYS A 66 -12.43 0.06 8.30
N PRO A 67 -13.31 -0.89 7.95
CA PRO A 67 -12.89 -2.20 7.42
C PRO A 67 -12.46 -2.23 5.93
N TYR A 68 -12.56 -1.13 5.18
CA TYR A 68 -12.13 -1.09 3.78
C TYR A 68 -11.64 0.32 3.39
N MET A 69 -10.62 0.38 2.55
CA MET A 69 -10.13 1.63 1.97
C MET A 69 -9.72 1.38 0.51
N VAL A 70 -10.48 2.00 -0.40
CA VAL A 70 -10.19 1.86 -1.83
C VAL A 70 -9.44 3.11 -2.28
N GLY A 71 -8.15 2.98 -2.55
CA GLY A 71 -7.29 3.98 -3.21
C GLY A 71 -7.69 4.17 -4.68
N LEU A 72 -8.92 4.65 -4.92
CA LEU A 72 -9.47 4.83 -6.26
C LEU A 72 -8.74 5.92 -7.05
N ASP A 73 -8.13 6.91 -6.39
CA ASP A 73 -7.40 8.05 -7.00
C ASP A 73 -6.79 9.00 -5.93
N MET A 74 -6.10 8.49 -4.88
CA MET A 74 -5.59 9.34 -3.77
C MET A 74 -6.62 10.39 -3.30
N GLN A 75 -7.89 10.00 -3.15
CA GLN A 75 -8.99 10.96 -3.12
C GLN A 75 -8.98 11.77 -1.81
N HIS A 76 -8.26 12.90 -1.84
CA HIS A 76 -8.31 14.19 -1.12
C HIS A 76 -9.02 14.30 0.24
N SER A 77 -9.24 13.21 0.97
CA SER A 77 -9.61 13.25 2.36
C SER A 77 -8.35 13.56 3.19
N GLU A 78 -8.51 14.23 4.32
CA GLU A 78 -7.37 14.56 5.20
C GLU A 78 -6.60 13.31 5.65
N MET A 79 -7.26 12.14 5.66
CA MET A 79 -6.66 10.84 5.96
C MET A 79 -5.68 10.37 4.87
N GLU A 80 -6.03 10.58 3.60
CA GLU A 80 -5.18 10.21 2.45
C GLU A 80 -3.94 11.11 2.40
N LYS A 81 -4.11 12.42 2.62
CA LYS A 81 -2.99 13.38 2.66
C LYS A 81 -1.99 13.07 3.78
N ALA A 82 -2.48 12.62 4.94
CA ALA A 82 -1.63 12.22 6.04
C ALA A 82 -0.84 10.94 5.71
N ALA A 83 -1.49 9.97 5.06
CA ALA A 83 -0.82 8.75 4.62
C ALA A 83 0.24 9.02 3.55
N ASP A 84 -0.03 9.91 2.58
CA ASP A 84 0.96 10.34 1.58
C ASP A 84 2.21 10.93 2.24
N LEU A 85 2.04 11.82 3.21
CA LEU A 85 3.16 12.48 3.89
C LEU A 85 4.03 11.46 4.66
N ILE A 86 3.39 10.52 5.35
CA ILE A 86 4.09 9.48 6.11
C ILE A 86 4.83 8.53 5.15
N ALA A 87 4.21 8.17 4.02
CA ALA A 87 4.82 7.30 3.02
C ALA A 87 6.09 7.91 2.42
N VAL A 88 6.08 9.22 2.13
CA VAL A 88 7.27 9.94 1.65
C VAL A 88 8.40 9.92 2.68
N GLN A 89 8.10 10.22 3.95
CA GLN A 89 9.12 10.21 5.02
C GLN A 89 9.71 8.82 5.24
N ALA A 90 8.90 7.78 5.16
CA ALA A 90 9.37 6.40 5.32
C ALA A 90 10.29 5.98 4.15
N LEU A 91 9.99 6.40 2.93
CA LEU A 91 10.85 6.15 1.76
C LEU A 91 12.19 6.87 1.89
N GLU A 92 12.21 8.14 2.30
CA GLU A 92 13.43 8.92 2.53
C GLU A 92 14.32 8.26 3.60
N ALA A 93 13.73 7.82 4.72
CA ALA A 93 14.46 7.16 5.80
C ALA A 93 15.10 5.83 5.36
N LEU A 94 14.40 5.04 4.53
CA LEU A 94 14.93 3.79 3.98
C LEU A 94 16.06 4.02 2.98
N GLU A 95 16.01 5.10 2.21
CA GLU A 95 17.11 5.48 1.30
C GLU A 95 18.34 5.96 2.08
N GLU A 96 18.16 6.73 3.16
CA GLU A 96 19.26 7.12 4.05
C GLU A 96 19.91 5.91 4.75
N GLU A 97 19.11 4.97 5.26
CA GLU A 97 19.62 3.74 5.89
C GLU A 97 20.40 2.87 4.88
N TYR A 98 19.88 2.71 3.65
CA TYR A 98 20.58 1.98 2.60
C TYR A 98 21.93 2.62 2.19
N LEU A 99 22.02 3.95 2.19
CA LEU A 99 23.27 4.69 1.93
C LEU A 99 24.26 4.64 3.10
N LEU A 100 23.81 4.36 4.32
CA LEU A 100 24.68 4.19 5.49
C LEU A 100 25.22 2.75 5.62
N GLU A 101 24.51 1.77 5.06
CA GLU A 101 24.88 0.35 5.12
C GLU A 101 25.67 -0.16 3.89
N ASN A 102 25.87 0.66 2.85
CA ASN A 102 26.63 0.33 1.62
C ASN A 102 27.70 1.37 1.28
#